data_AF-A0A938S5L4-F1
#
_entry.id   AF-A0A938S5L4-F1
#
_cell.length_a   1.000
_cell.length_b   1.000
_cell.length_c   1.000
_cell.angle_alpha   90.00
_cell.angle_beta   90.00
_cell.angle_gamma   90.00
#
_symmetry.space_group_name_H-M   'P 1'
#
loop_
_entity.id
_entity.type
_entity.pdbx_description
1 polymer ?
#
loop_
_entity_poly.entity_id
_entity_poly.type
_entity_poly.pdbx_seq_one_letter_code
_entity_poly.pdbx_strand_id
1 'polypeptide(L)'
;MGGADFLVYYDAQGRKQWNSRMKTLHRRRGPVLTEATYAGQSHDGNIDLQYTVSLYRTDDLARGVYHFRYDVRKPTTFRRFVLFQCGGDDYSYTGEKKFACGNGHGLVREWDTQWGGNRYQTEPFEATGRLPWFSMHEGVSRAQGCEAWANRGLVLRQWTARLGGQAASPWAAERGAKVRGVDTSLIDILPPPAVQELQPGDFVEATIEHVIVPQFADDYYGPNQGLRAALQRNQNTWRMVFREALGNDLEIEMSKGRLLRQRPTLIQAVENQAEFTIAGGLGFVPVTIAGLTDYREPILEVREGDAWKIVDQTVHGRDFWQCDVDPQTRTYQITYSVSSDPLDDKRLPRRYHFSCGRGGIESMSRTVGGLCRWQL
;
A
#
# COMPACT_ATOMS: atom_id res chain seq x y z
N MET A 1 2.79 1.63 -17.32
CA MET A 1 2.39 1.88 -15.92
C MET A 1 2.82 3.30 -15.55
N GLY A 2 1.93 4.29 -15.50
CA GLY A 2 2.30 5.65 -15.04
C GLY A 2 2.78 5.65 -13.57
N GLY A 3 3.46 6.72 -13.14
CA GLY A 3 3.97 6.88 -11.77
C GLY A 3 2.89 7.38 -10.80
N ALA A 4 3.32 8.01 -9.70
CA ALA A 4 2.49 8.81 -8.82
C ALA A 4 3.30 9.99 -8.30
N ASP A 5 2.65 11.14 -8.12
CA ASP A 5 3.26 12.34 -7.56
C ASP A 5 2.76 12.62 -6.14
N PHE A 6 3.70 13.05 -5.29
CA PHE A 6 3.47 13.44 -3.90
C PHE A 6 3.61 14.95 -3.77
N LEU A 7 2.57 15.61 -3.23
CA LEU A 7 2.50 17.06 -3.07
C LEU A 7 2.74 17.84 -4.37
N VAL A 8 1.69 17.96 -5.20
CA VAL A 8 1.71 18.89 -6.34
C VAL A 8 1.19 20.25 -5.86
N TYR A 9 2.12 21.13 -5.52
CA TYR A 9 1.82 22.45 -4.96
C TYR A 9 2.25 23.57 -5.92
N TYR A 10 1.29 24.41 -6.30
CA TYR A 10 1.52 25.69 -6.98
C TYR A 10 1.03 26.82 -6.08
N ASP A 11 1.91 27.79 -5.82
CA ASP A 11 1.60 28.96 -4.99
C ASP A 11 0.53 29.87 -5.63
N ALA A 12 0.13 30.93 -4.91
CA ALA A 12 -0.83 31.91 -5.40
C ALA A 12 -0.39 32.61 -6.70
N GLN A 13 0.92 32.70 -6.96
CA GLN A 13 1.49 33.25 -8.19
C GLN A 13 1.58 32.20 -9.32
N GLY A 14 1.15 30.96 -9.08
CA GLY A 14 1.19 29.87 -10.05
C GLY A 14 2.57 29.26 -10.25
N ARG A 15 3.51 29.44 -9.31
CA ARG A 15 4.84 28.82 -9.37
C ARG A 15 4.81 27.47 -8.67
N LYS A 16 5.36 26.44 -9.33
CA LYS A 16 5.49 25.10 -8.73
C LYS A 16 6.48 25.15 -7.57
N GLN A 17 6.03 24.75 -6.40
CA GLN A 17 6.84 24.61 -5.20
C GLN A 17 7.36 23.18 -5.14
N TRP A 18 8.55 22.98 -5.70
CA TRP A 18 9.18 21.66 -5.77
C TRP A 18 9.53 21.12 -4.37
N ASN A 19 9.52 19.81 -4.24
CA ASN A 19 10.09 19.13 -3.07
C ASN A 19 11.59 19.45 -2.98
N SER A 20 12.02 19.97 -1.84
CA SER A 20 13.37 20.51 -1.62
C SER A 20 13.98 19.97 -0.34
N ARG A 21 15.32 20.02 -0.24
CA ARG A 21 16.10 19.50 0.89
C ARG A 21 15.79 18.03 1.21
N MET A 22 15.49 17.25 0.17
CA MET A 22 15.07 15.86 0.30
C MET A 22 16.20 14.99 0.86
N LYS A 23 15.88 14.19 1.87
CA LYS A 23 16.69 13.12 2.42
C LYS A 23 15.98 11.79 2.23
N THR A 24 16.76 10.73 2.07
CA THR A 24 16.25 9.37 1.91
C THR A 24 16.75 8.48 3.04
N LEU A 25 15.86 7.69 3.62
CA LEU A 25 16.15 6.64 4.58
C LEU A 25 15.61 5.31 4.03
N HIS A 26 16.50 4.39 3.71
CA HIS A 26 16.13 3.01 3.40
C HIS A 26 15.87 2.27 4.71
N ARG A 27 14.60 2.12 5.09
CA ARG A 27 14.19 1.40 6.31
C ARG A 27 14.36 -0.10 6.14
N ARG A 28 14.03 -0.61 4.95
CA ARG A 28 14.17 -2.02 4.57
C ARG A 28 14.54 -2.14 3.10
N ARG A 29 15.41 -3.09 2.76
CA ARG A 29 15.89 -3.26 1.38
C ARG A 29 15.19 -4.40 0.62
N GLY A 30 14.48 -5.29 1.31
CA GLY A 30 13.89 -6.51 0.76
C GLY A 30 14.62 -7.77 1.25
N PRO A 31 14.33 -8.97 0.70
CA PRO A 31 13.52 -9.22 -0.50
C PRO A 31 12.00 -9.34 -0.25
N VAL A 32 11.55 -9.39 1.00
CA VAL A 32 10.13 -9.59 1.34
C VAL A 32 9.35 -8.28 1.37
N LEU A 33 9.92 -7.25 1.99
CA LEU A 33 9.36 -5.91 2.11
C LEU A 33 10.49 -4.89 1.96
N THR A 34 10.35 -4.03 0.97
CA THR A 34 11.18 -2.85 0.78
C THR A 34 10.41 -1.64 1.32
N GLU A 35 11.07 -0.80 2.12
CA GLU A 35 10.53 0.46 2.63
C GLU A 35 11.59 1.56 2.52
N ALA A 36 11.26 2.64 1.82
CA ALA A 36 12.09 3.83 1.72
C ALA A 36 11.29 5.07 2.11
N THR A 37 11.81 5.85 3.06
CA THR A 37 11.24 7.14 3.46
C THR A 37 12.00 8.26 2.78
N TYR A 38 11.26 9.17 2.17
CA TYR A 38 11.75 10.44 1.64
C TYR A 38 11.15 11.56 2.49
N ALA A 39 11.99 12.49 2.94
CA ALA A 39 11.55 13.62 3.76
C ALA A 39 12.26 14.91 3.35
N GLY A 40 11.56 16.03 3.42
CA GLY A 40 12.06 17.35 3.07
C GLY A 40 11.01 18.42 3.33
N GLN A 41 11.05 19.48 2.55
CA GLN A 41 10.11 20.61 2.65
C GLN A 41 9.74 21.12 1.24
N SER A 42 8.61 21.81 1.11
CA SER A 42 8.32 22.62 -0.08
C SER A 42 9.42 23.65 -0.30
N HIS A 43 9.63 24.07 -1.55
CA HIS A 43 10.73 24.97 -1.92
C HIS A 43 10.72 26.31 -1.15
N ASP A 44 9.53 26.87 -0.93
CA ASP A 44 9.30 28.05 -0.09
C ASP A 44 9.46 27.81 1.42
N GLY A 45 9.60 26.54 1.85
CA GLY A 45 9.73 26.15 3.25
C GLY A 45 8.45 26.33 4.06
N ASN A 46 7.28 26.36 3.41
CA ASN A 46 5.98 26.50 4.07
C ASN A 46 5.43 25.16 4.60
N ILE A 47 5.79 24.04 3.96
CA ILE A 47 5.27 22.71 4.29
C ILE A 47 6.44 21.75 4.46
N ASP A 48 6.49 21.05 5.59
CA ASP A 48 7.33 19.87 5.74
C ASP A 48 6.60 18.66 5.13
N LEU A 49 7.32 17.82 4.40
CA LEU A 49 6.76 16.62 3.80
C LEU A 49 7.60 15.39 4.12
N GLN A 50 6.91 14.28 4.35
CA GLN A 50 7.50 12.96 4.46
C GLN A 50 6.59 11.95 3.75
N TYR A 51 7.18 11.03 3.00
CA TYR A 51 6.45 9.88 2.46
C TYR A 51 7.33 8.63 2.49
N THR A 52 6.73 7.53 2.95
CA THR A 52 7.32 6.19 2.93
C THR A 52 6.66 5.39 1.85
N VAL A 53 7.48 4.88 0.94
CA VAL A 53 7.08 4.00 -0.15
C VAL A 53 7.43 2.58 0.20
N SER A 54 6.46 1.68 0.08
CA SER A 54 6.60 0.27 0.36
C SER A 54 6.18 -0.58 -0.85
N LEU A 55 6.97 -1.62 -1.11
CA LEU A 55 6.65 -2.69 -2.05
C LEU A 55 7.01 -4.01 -1.38
N TYR A 56 6.21 -5.04 -1.61
CA TYR A 56 6.42 -6.33 -0.95
C TYR A 56 6.25 -7.50 -1.93
N ARG A 57 6.85 -8.62 -1.56
CA ARG A 57 6.81 -9.89 -2.31
C ARG A 57 5.36 -10.38 -2.37
N THR A 58 4.89 -10.63 -3.59
CA THR A 58 3.58 -11.20 -3.87
C THR A 58 3.62 -11.96 -5.18
N ASP A 59 2.62 -12.81 -5.44
CA ASP A 59 2.51 -13.67 -6.62
C ASP A 59 1.30 -13.35 -7.51
N ASP A 60 0.50 -12.35 -7.12
CA ASP A 60 -0.71 -11.93 -7.80
C ASP A 60 -0.49 -10.66 -8.63
N LEU A 61 -0.48 -9.48 -8.01
CA LEU A 61 -0.34 -8.19 -8.68
C LEU A 61 0.49 -7.21 -7.85
N ALA A 62 1.08 -6.22 -8.53
CA ALA A 62 1.89 -5.21 -7.86
C ALA A 62 1.05 -4.22 -7.05
N ARG A 63 1.45 -4.00 -5.79
CA ARG A 63 0.84 -3.01 -4.88
C ARG A 63 1.91 -2.12 -4.28
N GLY A 64 1.87 -0.84 -4.63
CA GLY A 64 2.62 0.18 -3.92
C GLY A 64 1.82 0.65 -2.71
N VAL A 65 2.39 0.59 -1.51
CA VAL A 65 1.77 1.21 -0.32
C VAL A 65 2.54 2.47 0.01
N TYR A 66 1.84 3.59 0.07
CA TYR A 66 2.41 4.91 0.29
C TYR A 66 1.82 5.51 1.56
N HIS A 67 2.65 5.72 2.57
CA HIS A 67 2.27 6.43 3.78
C HIS A 67 2.92 7.81 3.76
N PHE A 68 2.14 8.88 3.77
CA PHE A 68 2.67 10.25 3.71
C PHE A 68 2.09 11.13 4.80
N ARG A 69 2.90 12.09 5.23
CA ARG A 69 2.54 13.16 6.16
C ARG A 69 3.05 14.50 5.66
N TYR A 70 2.17 15.50 5.63
CA TYR A 70 2.51 16.89 5.36
C TYR A 70 2.13 17.75 6.56
N ASP A 71 3.05 18.61 7.01
CA ASP A 71 2.85 19.53 8.13
C ASP A 71 3.02 20.97 7.65
N VAL A 72 1.96 21.76 7.76
CA VAL A 72 1.96 23.17 7.37
C VAL A 72 2.60 24.00 8.47
N ARG A 73 3.69 24.69 8.14
CA ARG A 73 4.48 25.50 9.08
C ARG A 73 4.16 26.98 9.00
N LYS A 74 3.69 27.45 7.85
CA LYS A 74 3.38 28.86 7.56
C LYS A 74 2.06 28.97 6.79
N PRO A 75 1.38 30.13 6.85
CA PRO A 75 0.20 30.36 6.01
C PRO A 75 0.51 30.10 4.55
N THR A 76 -0.32 29.28 3.90
CA THR A 76 -0.05 28.75 2.56
C THR A 76 -1.26 28.91 1.67
N THR A 77 -1.31 29.99 0.90
CA THR A 77 -2.27 30.17 -0.20
C THR A 77 -1.76 29.45 -1.45
N PHE A 78 -2.65 28.79 -2.17
CA PHE A 78 -2.29 28.00 -3.34
C PHE A 78 -3.27 28.20 -4.48
N ARG A 79 -2.75 28.12 -5.71
CA ARG A 79 -3.58 28.04 -6.92
C ARG A 79 -3.95 26.60 -7.27
N ARG A 80 -3.08 25.65 -6.92
CA ARG A 80 -3.33 24.21 -7.05
C ARG A 80 -2.58 23.47 -5.95
N PHE A 81 -3.28 22.55 -5.31
CA PHE A 81 -2.74 21.74 -4.24
C PHE A 81 -3.30 20.33 -4.34
N VAL A 82 -2.44 19.39 -4.73
CA VAL A 82 -2.77 17.97 -4.84
C VAL A 82 -1.96 17.22 -3.80
N LEU A 83 -2.66 16.50 -2.93
CA LEU A 83 -2.07 15.73 -1.85
C LEU A 83 -1.39 14.48 -2.40
N PHE A 84 -2.04 13.82 -3.35
CA PHE A 84 -1.51 12.65 -4.04
C PHE A 84 -2.11 12.55 -5.45
N GLN A 85 -1.32 12.19 -6.45
CA GLN A 85 -1.77 12.06 -7.84
C GLN A 85 -1.39 10.69 -8.40
N CYS A 86 -2.30 9.99 -9.08
CA CYS A 86 -1.95 8.79 -9.86
C CYS A 86 -1.61 9.18 -11.31
N GLY A 87 -0.41 8.83 -11.74
CA GLY A 87 0.31 9.50 -12.82
C GLY A 87 0.95 10.79 -12.32
N GLY A 88 1.40 11.61 -13.27
CA GLY A 88 2.05 12.88 -13.01
C GLY A 88 1.77 13.83 -14.16
N ASP A 89 1.70 15.14 -13.89
CA ASP A 89 1.58 16.15 -14.95
C ASP A 89 2.74 16.06 -15.96
N ASP A 90 3.90 15.58 -15.51
CA ASP A 90 5.11 15.40 -16.31
C ASP A 90 5.40 13.91 -16.65
N TYR A 91 4.64 12.96 -16.08
CA TYR A 91 4.90 11.52 -16.21
C TYR A 91 3.65 10.64 -16.13
N SER A 92 3.13 10.27 -17.30
CA SER A 92 2.09 9.26 -17.49
C SER A 92 2.26 8.62 -18.87
N TYR A 93 2.06 7.31 -18.95
CA TYR A 93 2.12 6.53 -20.20
C TYR A 93 0.80 5.86 -20.55
N THR A 94 -0.21 6.02 -19.70
CA THR A 94 -1.50 5.35 -19.81
C THR A 94 -2.55 6.38 -20.20
N GLY A 95 -3.56 5.99 -20.95
CA GLY A 95 -4.78 6.77 -21.15
C GLY A 95 -5.98 5.93 -20.76
N GLU A 96 -6.53 6.12 -19.58
CA GLU A 96 -7.72 5.37 -19.17
C GLU A 96 -8.95 6.04 -19.75
N LYS A 97 -9.83 5.26 -20.38
CA LYS A 97 -11.07 5.77 -20.97
C LYS A 97 -12.16 6.00 -19.92
N LYS A 98 -12.07 5.31 -18.78
CA LYS A 98 -13.07 5.39 -17.72
C LYS A 98 -12.43 5.50 -16.35
N PHE A 99 -13.04 6.35 -15.54
CA PHE A 99 -12.78 6.41 -14.11
C PHE A 99 -14.02 5.97 -13.34
N ALA A 100 -13.79 5.41 -12.16
CA ALA A 100 -14.83 5.11 -11.21
C ALA A 100 -14.35 5.39 -9.78
N CYS A 101 -15.28 5.71 -8.89
CA CYS A 101 -15.02 5.80 -7.46
C CYS A 101 -16.10 5.07 -6.68
N GLY A 102 -15.73 4.65 -5.47
CA GLY A 102 -16.64 4.01 -4.56
C GLY A 102 -16.07 3.89 -3.16
N ASN A 103 -16.74 3.09 -2.35
CA ASN A 103 -16.35 2.80 -0.98
C ASN A 103 -16.63 1.33 -0.65
N GLY A 104 -16.61 0.97 0.64
CA GLY A 104 -16.86 -0.40 1.10
C GLY A 104 -18.21 -1.00 0.68
N HIS A 105 -19.19 -0.19 0.28
CA HIS A 105 -20.48 -0.67 -0.23
C HIS A 105 -20.50 -0.90 -1.75
N GLY A 106 -19.41 -0.59 -2.46
CA GLY A 106 -19.30 -0.74 -3.91
C GLY A 106 -19.21 0.58 -4.64
N LEU A 107 -19.66 0.57 -5.90
CA LEU A 107 -19.57 1.70 -6.82
C LEU A 107 -20.46 2.86 -6.36
N VAL A 108 -19.89 4.06 -6.33
CA VAL A 108 -20.64 5.31 -6.14
C VAL A 108 -20.86 6.00 -7.48
N ARG A 109 -19.81 6.07 -8.33
CA ARG A 109 -19.87 6.74 -9.62
C ARG A 109 -18.87 6.13 -10.60
N GLU A 110 -19.27 6.05 -11.87
CA GLU A 110 -18.41 5.71 -13.01
C GLU A 110 -18.67 6.72 -14.14
N TRP A 111 -17.64 7.10 -14.89
CA TRP A 111 -17.75 8.07 -15.97
C TRP A 111 -16.67 7.89 -17.03
N ASP A 112 -16.96 8.35 -18.25
CA ASP A 112 -15.99 8.45 -19.33
C ASP A 112 -15.05 9.64 -19.09
N THR A 113 -13.76 9.39 -19.19
CA THR A 113 -12.72 10.41 -18.99
C THR A 113 -12.68 11.41 -20.15
N GLN A 114 -12.30 12.64 -19.84
CA GLN A 114 -12.07 13.71 -20.81
C GLN A 114 -10.60 14.09 -20.82
N TRP A 115 -9.84 13.50 -21.74
CA TRP A 115 -8.39 13.70 -21.75
C TRP A 115 -7.98 15.14 -22.10
N GLY A 116 -6.86 15.58 -21.54
CA GLY A 116 -6.19 16.81 -21.97
C GLY A 116 -6.79 18.10 -21.42
N GLY A 117 -6.40 19.22 -22.03
CA GLY A 117 -6.89 20.55 -21.68
C GLY A 117 -6.25 21.20 -20.45
N ASN A 118 -5.41 20.49 -19.69
CA ASN A 118 -4.73 21.01 -18.51
C ASN A 118 -5.68 21.72 -17.51
N ARG A 119 -6.88 21.16 -17.32
CA ARG A 119 -7.88 21.57 -16.32
C ARG A 119 -8.48 20.38 -15.55
N TYR A 120 -9.26 20.65 -14.52
CA TYR A 120 -10.16 19.64 -13.96
C TYR A 120 -11.35 19.43 -14.90
N GLN A 121 -11.73 18.17 -15.09
CA GLN A 121 -12.82 17.77 -16.00
C GLN A 121 -14.07 17.37 -15.22
N THR A 122 -13.92 17.12 -13.92
CA THR A 122 -15.01 17.02 -12.97
C THR A 122 -14.87 18.12 -11.93
N GLU A 123 -16.00 18.56 -11.39
CA GLU A 123 -15.98 19.20 -10.08
C GLU A 123 -15.38 18.23 -9.04
N PRO A 124 -14.63 18.73 -8.04
CA PRO A 124 -14.17 17.90 -6.95
C PRO A 124 -15.35 17.25 -6.23
N PHE A 125 -15.16 16.00 -5.79
CA PHE A 125 -16.14 15.26 -5.02
C PHE A 125 -15.50 14.64 -3.78
N GLU A 126 -16.26 14.61 -2.68
CA GLU A 126 -15.80 14.01 -1.43
C GLU A 126 -15.72 12.49 -1.56
N ALA A 127 -14.63 11.90 -1.06
CA ALA A 127 -14.44 10.46 -1.02
C ALA A 127 -15.11 9.89 0.23
N THR A 128 -16.43 9.69 0.16
CA THR A 128 -17.28 9.35 1.31
C THR A 128 -17.29 7.86 1.66
N GLY A 129 -17.55 7.56 2.94
CA GLY A 129 -17.67 6.19 3.45
C GLY A 129 -16.33 5.54 3.80
N ARG A 130 -16.38 4.35 4.39
CA ARG A 130 -15.19 3.55 4.73
C ARG A 130 -14.57 2.98 3.44
N LEU A 131 -13.25 2.87 3.38
CA LEU A 131 -12.49 2.34 2.24
C LEU A 131 -12.74 3.05 0.90
N PRO A 132 -12.57 4.38 0.80
CA PRO A 132 -12.68 5.04 -0.49
C PRO A 132 -11.68 4.47 -1.49
N TRP A 133 -12.14 4.20 -2.71
CA TRP A 133 -11.31 3.69 -3.80
C TRP A 133 -11.62 4.39 -5.11
N PHE A 134 -10.62 4.39 -5.98
CA PHE A 134 -10.65 5.01 -7.30
C PHE A 134 -10.10 4.03 -8.32
N SER A 135 -10.86 3.74 -9.37
CA SER A 135 -10.42 2.92 -10.48
C SER A 135 -10.18 3.77 -11.72
N MET A 136 -9.07 3.52 -12.38
CA MET A 136 -8.74 4.05 -13.70
C MET A 136 -8.63 2.82 -14.62
N HIS A 137 -9.63 2.60 -15.47
CA HIS A 137 -9.77 1.37 -16.24
C HIS A 137 -10.11 1.64 -17.72
N GLU A 138 -10.16 0.57 -18.52
CA GLU A 138 -10.09 0.67 -19.98
C GLU A 138 -8.86 1.47 -20.43
N GLY A 139 -7.74 1.27 -19.74
CA GLY A 139 -6.43 1.82 -20.08
C GLY A 139 -6.01 1.47 -21.51
N VAL A 140 -5.52 2.46 -22.25
CA VAL A 140 -4.83 2.22 -23.51
C VAL A 140 -3.34 2.54 -23.38
N SER A 141 -2.52 1.70 -24.00
CA SER A 141 -1.09 1.97 -24.16
C SER A 141 -0.89 3.20 -25.04
N ARG A 142 0.11 3.99 -24.68
CA ARG A 142 0.62 5.10 -25.49
C ARG A 142 2.04 4.85 -26.01
N ALA A 143 2.62 3.71 -25.62
CA ALA A 143 3.89 3.24 -26.13
C ALA A 143 3.63 2.29 -27.31
N GLN A 144 4.38 2.48 -28.40
CA GLN A 144 4.36 1.56 -29.53
C GLN A 144 4.93 0.20 -29.11
N GLY A 145 4.33 -0.90 -29.59
CA GLY A 145 4.86 -2.26 -29.41
C GLY A 145 4.57 -2.92 -28.05
N CYS A 146 3.66 -2.37 -27.23
CA CYS A 146 3.19 -3.03 -26.01
C CYS A 146 1.80 -3.63 -26.23
N GLU A 147 1.70 -4.96 -26.19
CA GLU A 147 0.43 -5.70 -26.37
C GLU A 147 -0.36 -5.81 -25.06
N ALA A 148 0.30 -6.18 -23.96
CA ALA A 148 -0.32 -6.25 -22.64
C ALA A 148 -0.21 -4.92 -21.89
N TRP A 149 -1.29 -4.52 -21.21
CA TRP A 149 -1.34 -3.28 -20.43
C TRP A 149 -2.07 -3.48 -19.09
N ALA A 150 -2.12 -2.43 -18.28
CA ALA A 150 -2.70 -2.50 -16.95
C ALA A 150 -3.67 -1.35 -16.68
N ASN A 151 -4.69 -1.67 -15.90
CA ASN A 151 -5.51 -0.69 -15.19
C ASN A 151 -4.81 -0.31 -13.88
N ARG A 152 -5.20 0.84 -13.34
CA ARG A 152 -4.65 1.38 -12.09
C ARG A 152 -5.78 1.64 -11.10
N GLY A 153 -5.46 1.53 -9.82
CA GLY A 153 -6.41 1.87 -8.77
C GLY A 153 -5.73 2.45 -7.56
N LEU A 154 -6.44 3.33 -6.86
CA LEU A 154 -6.05 3.85 -5.55
C LEU A 154 -7.06 3.38 -4.51
N VAL A 155 -6.57 2.98 -3.33
CA VAL A 155 -7.39 2.72 -2.16
C VAL A 155 -6.87 3.54 -0.98
N LEU A 156 -7.74 4.35 -0.38
CA LEU A 156 -7.40 5.11 0.82
C LEU A 156 -7.59 4.20 2.03
N ARG A 157 -6.48 3.73 2.59
CA ARG A 157 -6.45 2.79 3.72
C ARG A 157 -6.54 3.52 5.06
N GLN A 158 -5.93 4.70 5.16
CA GLN A 158 -5.96 5.54 6.37
C GLN A 158 -5.95 7.00 5.96
N TRP A 159 -6.65 7.84 6.74
CA TRP A 159 -6.72 9.27 6.51
C TRP A 159 -6.99 10.00 7.83
N THR A 160 -6.14 10.97 8.14
CA THR A 160 -6.35 11.94 9.21
C THR A 160 -5.84 13.29 8.72
N ALA A 161 -6.68 14.30 8.68
CA ALA A 161 -6.27 15.62 8.23
C ALA A 161 -6.95 16.74 9.01
N ARG A 162 -6.21 17.83 9.19
CA ARG A 162 -6.75 19.15 9.56
C ARG A 162 -6.32 20.13 8.48
N LEU A 163 -7.27 20.69 7.74
CA LEU A 163 -7.03 21.60 6.62
C LEU A 163 -7.97 22.80 6.73
N GLY A 164 -7.43 24.01 6.60
CA GLY A 164 -8.18 25.23 6.89
C GLY A 164 -8.55 25.34 8.38
N GLY A 165 -7.75 24.76 9.28
CA GLY A 165 -8.01 24.74 10.73
C GLY A 165 -9.08 23.75 11.20
N GLN A 166 -9.70 22.97 10.31
CA GLN A 166 -10.76 22.02 10.65
C GLN A 166 -10.44 20.59 10.21
N ALA A 167 -11.05 19.60 10.87
CA ALA A 167 -10.97 18.22 10.41
C ALA A 167 -11.48 18.12 8.97
N ALA A 168 -10.74 17.43 8.10
CA ALA A 168 -11.02 17.41 6.67
C ALA A 168 -11.06 16.00 6.10
N SER A 169 -12.10 15.70 5.32
CA SER A 169 -12.19 14.49 4.50
C SER A 169 -11.32 14.58 3.25
N PRO A 170 -10.92 13.43 2.66
CA PRO A 170 -10.29 13.42 1.34
C PRO A 170 -11.29 13.75 0.23
N TRP A 171 -10.86 14.55 -0.74
CA TRP A 171 -11.61 14.84 -1.97
C TRP A 171 -10.83 14.32 -3.17
N ALA A 172 -11.51 14.16 -4.31
CA ALA A 172 -10.86 13.79 -5.57
C ALA A 172 -11.48 14.49 -6.77
N ALA A 173 -10.71 14.57 -7.85
CA ALA A 173 -11.19 15.05 -9.14
C ALA A 173 -10.42 14.42 -10.31
N GLU A 174 -11.09 14.31 -11.45
CA GLU A 174 -10.39 14.03 -12.71
C GLU A 174 -9.65 15.28 -13.19
N ARG A 175 -8.36 15.12 -13.47
CA ARG A 175 -7.49 16.14 -14.04
C ARG A 175 -7.10 15.74 -15.46
N GLY A 176 -7.69 16.39 -16.47
CA GLY A 176 -7.30 16.21 -17.86
C GLY A 176 -5.94 16.87 -18.13
N ALA A 177 -4.89 16.10 -18.40
CA ALA A 177 -3.51 16.59 -18.51
C ALA A 177 -2.93 16.37 -19.90
N LYS A 178 -2.00 17.22 -20.33
CA LYS A 178 -1.17 16.98 -21.52
C LYS A 178 0.23 16.57 -21.08
N VAL A 179 0.49 15.26 -21.11
CA VAL A 179 1.75 14.69 -20.61
C VAL A 179 2.62 14.30 -21.80
N ARG A 180 3.82 14.88 -21.88
CA ARG A 180 4.76 14.68 -23.00
C ARG A 180 4.13 14.86 -24.39
N GLY A 181 3.25 15.87 -24.51
CA GLY A 181 2.56 16.20 -25.75
C GLY A 181 1.28 15.41 -26.03
N VAL A 182 0.91 14.43 -25.20
CA VAL A 182 -0.25 13.57 -25.40
C VAL A 182 -1.29 13.80 -24.30
N ASP A 183 -2.56 13.99 -24.68
CA ASP A 183 -3.66 14.24 -23.77
C ASP A 183 -4.04 12.98 -22.98
N THR A 184 -4.17 13.04 -21.66
CA THR A 184 -4.59 11.98 -20.72
C THR A 184 -5.54 12.53 -19.66
N SER A 185 -6.06 11.65 -18.81
CA SER A 185 -6.59 12.02 -17.50
C SER A 185 -5.75 11.41 -16.38
N LEU A 186 -5.74 12.11 -15.25
CA LEU A 186 -5.12 11.74 -13.97
C LEU A 186 -6.20 11.82 -12.89
N ILE A 187 -6.04 11.08 -11.79
CA ILE A 187 -6.87 11.26 -10.60
C ILE A 187 -6.05 11.99 -9.52
N ASP A 188 -6.57 13.14 -9.09
CA ASP A 188 -5.95 13.99 -8.07
C ASP A 188 -6.71 13.80 -6.75
N ILE A 189 -6.00 13.55 -5.65
CA ILE A 189 -6.52 13.59 -4.28
C ILE A 189 -6.27 15.00 -3.72
N LEU A 190 -7.33 15.64 -3.25
CA LEU A 190 -7.41 17.07 -3.02
C LEU A 190 -7.82 17.40 -1.57
N PRO A 191 -7.50 18.61 -1.08
CA PRO A 191 -8.20 19.18 0.07
C PRO A 191 -9.68 19.46 -0.29
N PRO A 192 -10.56 19.68 0.70
CA PRO A 192 -11.91 20.17 0.44
C PRO A 192 -11.90 21.47 -0.38
N PRO A 193 -12.80 21.65 -1.37
CA PRO A 193 -12.82 22.83 -2.25
C PRO A 193 -12.95 24.18 -1.54
N ALA A 194 -13.55 24.18 -0.35
CA ALA A 194 -13.69 25.39 0.47
C ALA A 194 -12.35 25.85 1.08
N VAL A 195 -11.35 24.97 1.16
CA VAL A 195 -10.02 25.31 1.67
C VAL A 195 -9.21 25.95 0.54
N GLN A 196 -8.98 27.26 0.64
CA GLN A 196 -8.16 28.04 -0.31
C GLN A 196 -6.80 28.46 0.28
N GLU A 197 -6.66 28.31 1.59
CA GLU A 197 -5.45 28.61 2.34
C GLU A 197 -5.28 27.60 3.47
N LEU A 198 -4.06 27.11 3.68
CA LEU A 198 -3.70 26.29 4.83
C LEU A 198 -3.09 27.16 5.93
N GLN A 199 -3.42 26.82 7.17
CA GLN A 199 -2.96 27.52 8.36
C GLN A 199 -1.79 26.80 9.03
N PRO A 200 -0.90 27.50 9.74
CA PRO A 200 0.12 26.85 10.57
C PRO A 200 -0.49 25.81 11.52
N GLY A 201 0.05 24.60 11.49
CA GLY A 201 -0.47 23.46 12.25
C GLY A 201 -1.50 22.62 11.50
N ASP A 202 -1.98 23.03 10.33
CA ASP A 202 -2.69 22.12 9.43
C ASP A 202 -1.77 20.96 9.04
N PHE A 203 -2.36 19.79 8.82
CA PHE A 203 -1.63 18.60 8.42
C PHE A 203 -2.53 17.65 7.64
N VAL A 204 -1.90 16.75 6.90
CA VAL A 204 -2.53 15.51 6.42
C VAL A 204 -1.58 14.36 6.69
N GLU A 205 -2.13 13.25 7.15
CA GLU A 205 -1.45 11.96 7.25
C GLU A 205 -2.35 10.88 6.66
N ALA A 206 -1.84 10.15 5.68
CA ALA A 206 -2.63 9.18 4.94
C ALA A 206 -1.80 7.99 4.46
N THR A 207 -2.49 6.87 4.28
CA THR A 207 -1.95 5.66 3.67
C THR A 207 -2.78 5.34 2.42
N ILE A 208 -2.16 5.40 1.25
CA ILE A 208 -2.75 5.05 -0.04
C ILE A 208 -2.10 3.78 -0.55
N GLU A 209 -2.92 2.85 -1.00
CA GLU A 209 -2.48 1.70 -1.78
C GLU A 209 -2.74 1.94 -3.26
N HIS A 210 -1.70 1.83 -4.07
CA HIS A 210 -1.73 1.94 -5.52
C HIS A 210 -1.59 0.55 -6.12
N VAL A 211 -2.68 0.06 -6.70
CA VAL A 211 -2.75 -1.27 -7.30
C VAL A 211 -2.61 -1.19 -8.81
N ILE A 212 -1.84 -2.11 -9.37
CA ILE A 212 -1.66 -2.23 -10.80
C ILE A 212 -2.24 -3.56 -11.27
N VAL A 213 -3.32 -3.49 -12.03
CA VAL A 213 -4.19 -4.63 -12.32
C VAL A 213 -4.06 -5.01 -13.80
N PRO A 214 -3.78 -6.28 -14.15
CA PRO A 214 -3.88 -6.76 -15.53
C PRO A 214 -5.24 -6.41 -16.12
N GLN A 215 -5.27 -5.97 -17.39
CA GLN A 215 -6.55 -5.65 -18.01
C GLN A 215 -7.37 -6.89 -18.28
N PHE A 216 -6.74 -7.94 -18.81
CA PHE A 216 -7.39 -9.17 -19.22
C PHE A 216 -6.76 -10.38 -18.53
N ALA A 217 -7.55 -11.45 -18.38
CA ALA A 217 -7.07 -12.70 -17.80
C ALA A 217 -5.96 -13.35 -18.63
N ASP A 218 -6.01 -13.18 -19.96
CA ASP A 218 -5.04 -13.74 -20.90
C ASP A 218 -3.68 -13.02 -20.84
N ASP A 219 -3.65 -11.75 -20.40
CA ASP A 219 -2.40 -11.01 -20.17
C ASP A 219 -1.69 -11.44 -18.88
N TYR A 220 -2.42 -12.11 -17.97
CA TYR A 220 -1.89 -12.49 -16.67
C TYR A 220 -1.18 -13.84 -16.75
N TYR A 221 0.15 -13.81 -16.63
CA TYR A 221 1.02 -15.00 -16.64
C TYR A 221 1.46 -15.46 -15.23
N GLY A 222 0.98 -14.80 -14.17
CA GLY A 222 1.31 -15.18 -12.79
C GLY A 222 0.57 -16.45 -12.31
N PRO A 223 1.04 -17.05 -11.20
CA PRO A 223 0.52 -18.32 -10.70
C PRO A 223 -0.81 -18.21 -9.95
N ASN A 224 -1.23 -17.01 -9.54
CA ASN A 224 -2.36 -16.81 -8.64
C ASN A 224 -3.71 -17.13 -9.32
N GLN A 225 -4.31 -18.26 -8.95
CA GLN A 225 -5.56 -18.73 -9.54
C GLN A 225 -6.78 -17.89 -9.11
N GLY A 226 -6.78 -17.34 -7.89
CA GLY A 226 -7.83 -16.46 -7.40
C GLY A 226 -7.94 -15.19 -8.25
N LEU A 227 -6.80 -14.54 -8.50
CA LEU A 227 -6.70 -13.39 -9.39
C LEU A 227 -7.10 -13.73 -10.83
N ARG A 228 -6.62 -14.86 -11.38
CA ARG A 228 -7.01 -15.31 -12.73
C ARG A 228 -8.52 -15.48 -12.86
N ALA A 229 -9.15 -16.16 -11.90
CA ALA A 229 -10.59 -16.36 -11.88
C ALA A 229 -11.35 -15.04 -11.70
N ALA A 230 -10.84 -14.11 -10.89
CA ALA A 230 -11.42 -12.78 -10.74
C ALA A 230 -11.36 -11.97 -12.04
N LEU A 231 -10.22 -12.01 -12.76
CA LEU A 231 -10.06 -11.37 -14.06
C LEU A 231 -11.04 -11.96 -15.09
N GLN A 232 -11.18 -13.28 -15.19
CA GLN A 232 -12.13 -13.89 -16.12
C GLN A 232 -13.58 -13.39 -15.93
N ARG A 233 -13.96 -13.03 -14.69
CA ARG A 233 -15.29 -12.50 -14.37
C ARG A 233 -15.41 -10.99 -14.57
N ASN A 234 -14.35 -10.24 -14.29
CA ASN A 234 -14.44 -8.79 -14.04
C ASN A 234 -13.40 -7.95 -14.81
N GLN A 235 -12.64 -8.58 -15.71
CA GLN A 235 -11.55 -7.97 -16.45
C GLN A 235 -11.94 -6.62 -17.08
N ASN A 236 -10.96 -5.72 -17.07
CA ASN A 236 -11.07 -4.38 -17.61
C ASN A 236 -12.20 -3.50 -17.05
N THR A 237 -12.66 -3.75 -15.82
CA THR A 237 -13.66 -2.93 -15.12
C THR A 237 -13.17 -2.46 -13.75
N TRP A 238 -13.89 -1.50 -13.15
CA TRP A 238 -13.65 -1.02 -11.79
C TRP A 238 -13.73 -2.11 -10.71
N ARG A 239 -14.43 -3.22 -10.98
CA ARG A 239 -14.66 -4.31 -10.02
C ARG A 239 -13.36 -4.94 -9.54
N MET A 240 -12.31 -4.94 -10.35
CA MET A 240 -11.00 -5.44 -9.92
C MET A 240 -10.34 -4.55 -8.87
N VAL A 241 -10.47 -3.22 -8.97
CA VAL A 241 -9.98 -2.30 -7.94
C VAL A 241 -10.83 -2.40 -6.68
N PHE A 242 -12.16 -2.55 -6.83
CA PHE A 242 -13.04 -2.78 -5.69
C PHE A 242 -12.73 -4.09 -4.95
N ARG A 243 -12.41 -5.17 -5.68
CA ARG A 243 -11.90 -6.42 -5.10
C ARG A 243 -10.69 -6.16 -4.22
N GLU A 244 -9.70 -5.41 -4.73
CA GLU A 244 -8.51 -5.06 -3.95
C GLU A 244 -8.86 -4.20 -2.73
N ALA A 245 -9.80 -3.27 -2.84
CA ALA A 245 -10.25 -2.45 -1.72
C ALA A 245 -10.84 -3.30 -0.59
N LEU A 246 -11.78 -4.20 -0.89
CA LEU A 246 -12.45 -5.05 0.11
C LEU A 246 -11.61 -6.23 0.60
N GLY A 247 -10.95 -6.93 -0.32
CA GLY A 247 -10.19 -8.14 0.00
C GLY A 247 -8.98 -7.83 0.85
N ASN A 248 -8.27 -6.73 0.58
CA ASN A 248 -7.12 -6.29 1.38
C ASN A 248 -7.46 -5.32 2.54
N ASP A 249 -8.74 -5.17 2.89
CA ASP A 249 -9.14 -4.48 4.13
C ASP A 249 -8.95 -5.42 5.34
N LEU A 250 -7.71 -5.52 5.78
CA LEU A 250 -7.28 -6.48 6.81
C LEU A 250 -7.93 -6.18 8.16
N GLU A 251 -8.49 -7.18 8.81
CA GLU A 251 -8.83 -7.14 10.24
C GLU A 251 -7.77 -7.92 11.00
N ILE A 252 -7.13 -7.26 11.98
CA ILE A 252 -6.02 -7.84 12.73
C ILE A 252 -6.33 -7.77 14.21
N GLU A 253 -6.49 -8.94 14.82
CA GLU A 253 -6.73 -9.09 16.25
C GLU A 253 -5.46 -9.60 16.92
N MET A 254 -5.09 -9.01 18.06
CA MET A 254 -3.89 -9.37 18.81
C MET A 254 -4.27 -10.22 20.03
N SER A 255 -3.65 -11.37 20.22
CA SER A 255 -3.70 -12.13 21.48
C SER A 255 -2.38 -12.02 22.27
N LYS A 256 -1.25 -11.74 21.60
CA LYS A 256 0.03 -11.39 22.24
C LYS A 256 0.79 -10.36 21.41
N GLY A 257 1.34 -9.34 22.06
CA GLY A 257 1.98 -8.21 21.40
C GLY A 257 1.03 -7.04 21.15
N ARG A 258 1.44 -6.07 20.32
CA ARG A 258 0.64 -4.88 19.99
C ARG A 258 0.75 -4.53 18.52
N LEU A 259 -0.38 -4.33 17.84
CA LEU A 259 -0.41 -3.80 16.48
C LEU A 259 0.03 -2.33 16.50
N LEU A 260 1.09 -2.00 15.76
CA LEU A 260 1.60 -0.61 15.62
C LEU A 260 1.12 0.04 14.32
N ARG A 261 0.98 -0.76 13.25
CA ARG A 261 0.55 -0.30 11.93
C ARG A 261 -0.14 -1.44 11.21
N GLN A 262 -1.24 -1.14 10.52
CA GLN A 262 -2.01 -2.14 9.80
C GLN A 262 -1.46 -2.43 8.39
N ARG A 263 -0.95 -1.41 7.68
CA ARG A 263 -0.47 -1.54 6.28
C ARG A 263 0.82 -0.75 6.00
N PRO A 264 1.92 -1.39 5.56
CA PRO A 264 2.22 -2.81 5.77
C PRO A 264 2.15 -3.17 7.27
N THR A 265 1.72 -4.39 7.60
CA THR A 265 1.46 -4.79 8.99
C THR A 265 2.74 -4.77 9.81
N LEU A 266 2.71 -4.09 10.94
CA LEU A 266 3.80 -3.99 11.91
C LEU A 266 3.28 -4.29 13.31
N ILE A 267 3.84 -5.31 13.94
CA ILE A 267 3.45 -5.79 15.26
C ILE A 267 4.65 -5.68 16.19
N GLN A 268 4.45 -5.08 17.36
CA GLN A 268 5.40 -5.09 18.46
C GLN A 268 5.31 -6.42 19.20
N ALA A 269 6.40 -7.18 19.24
CA ALA A 269 6.50 -8.40 20.04
C ALA A 269 6.65 -8.09 21.53
N VAL A 270 6.31 -9.08 22.35
CA VAL A 270 6.59 -9.15 23.79
C VAL A 270 7.35 -10.45 24.03
N GLU A 271 8.51 -10.36 24.68
CA GLU A 271 9.38 -11.53 24.96
C GLU A 271 9.73 -12.33 23.70
N ASN A 272 10.04 -11.63 22.60
CA ASN A 272 10.32 -12.21 21.28
C ASN A 272 9.17 -13.06 20.70
N GLN A 273 7.94 -12.84 21.15
CA GLN A 273 6.75 -13.55 20.70
C GLN A 273 5.63 -12.60 20.30
N ALA A 274 4.79 -13.06 19.37
CA ALA A 274 3.55 -12.40 19.01
C ALA A 274 2.51 -13.45 18.61
N GLU A 275 1.25 -13.19 18.92
CA GLU A 275 0.13 -14.00 18.44
C GLU A 275 -0.97 -13.08 17.94
N PHE A 276 -1.50 -13.40 16.77
CA PHE A 276 -2.45 -12.55 16.09
C PHE A 276 -3.32 -13.34 15.11
N THR A 277 -4.51 -12.83 14.82
CA THR A 277 -5.40 -13.34 13.78
C THR A 277 -5.51 -12.30 12.68
N ILE A 278 -5.38 -12.71 11.42
CA ILE A 278 -5.64 -11.88 10.25
C ILE A 278 -6.88 -12.41 9.54
N ALA A 279 -7.87 -11.56 9.30
CA ALA A 279 -8.97 -11.82 8.38
C ALA A 279 -8.87 -10.89 7.15
N GLY A 280 -9.17 -11.45 5.98
CA GLY A 280 -8.90 -10.79 4.69
C GLY A 280 -7.46 -10.99 4.22
N GLY A 281 -7.08 -10.21 3.23
CA GLY A 281 -5.88 -10.36 2.42
C GLY A 281 -6.21 -10.96 1.05
N LEU A 282 -5.44 -10.55 0.04
CA LEU A 282 -5.41 -11.17 -1.28
C LEU A 282 -3.95 -11.41 -1.66
N GLY A 283 -3.67 -12.57 -2.26
CA GLY A 283 -2.30 -13.00 -2.50
C GLY A 283 -1.50 -13.06 -1.20
N PHE A 284 -0.43 -12.28 -1.13
CA PHE A 284 0.43 -12.18 0.05
C PHE A 284 0.23 -10.90 0.86
N VAL A 285 0.27 -11.05 2.19
CA VAL A 285 0.25 -9.95 3.15
C VAL A 285 1.59 -9.90 3.89
N PRO A 286 2.34 -8.78 3.85
CA PRO A 286 3.56 -8.64 4.62
C PRO A 286 3.25 -8.37 6.09
N VAL A 287 3.85 -9.15 6.99
CA VAL A 287 3.75 -9.00 8.44
C VAL A 287 5.15 -8.88 9.03
N THR A 288 5.44 -7.70 9.59
CA THR A 288 6.66 -7.47 10.35
C THR A 288 6.40 -7.63 11.85
N ILE A 289 7.20 -8.46 12.50
CA ILE A 289 7.31 -8.54 13.96
C ILE A 289 8.55 -7.76 14.40
N ALA A 290 8.37 -6.76 15.27
CA ALA A 290 9.39 -5.81 15.68
C ALA A 290 9.66 -5.84 17.20
N GLY A 291 10.76 -5.19 17.59
CA GLY A 291 11.19 -5.08 18.98
C GLY A 291 11.76 -6.37 19.54
N LEU A 292 12.36 -7.18 18.69
CA LEU A 292 12.96 -8.45 19.06
C LEU A 292 14.37 -8.24 19.63
N THR A 293 14.69 -8.91 20.73
CA THR A 293 16.05 -8.89 21.33
C THR A 293 16.97 -9.93 20.69
N ASP A 294 16.42 -10.89 19.94
CA ASP A 294 17.15 -11.87 19.12
C ASP A 294 16.54 -11.92 17.71
N TYR A 295 17.28 -12.44 16.74
CA TYR A 295 16.86 -12.63 15.34
C TYR A 295 17.03 -14.07 14.86
N ARG A 296 17.63 -14.93 15.69
CA ARG A 296 17.97 -16.30 15.31
C ARG A 296 16.77 -17.21 15.48
N GLU A 297 16.67 -18.16 14.55
CA GLU A 297 15.62 -19.19 14.54
C GLU A 297 14.21 -18.58 14.66
N PRO A 298 13.84 -17.62 13.79
CA PRO A 298 12.47 -17.12 13.77
C PRO A 298 11.55 -18.23 13.27
N ILE A 299 10.47 -18.48 13.99
CA ILE A 299 9.44 -19.44 13.63
C ILE A 299 8.12 -18.68 13.57
N LEU A 300 7.45 -18.76 12.43
CA LEU A 300 6.06 -18.36 12.27
C LEU A 300 5.23 -19.62 12.06
N GLU A 301 4.18 -19.78 12.84
CA GLU A 301 3.23 -20.87 12.73
C GLU A 301 1.85 -20.32 12.38
N VAL A 302 1.08 -21.10 11.63
CA VAL A 302 -0.34 -20.86 11.34
C VAL A 302 -1.17 -21.99 11.95
N ARG A 303 -2.34 -21.63 12.47
CA ARG A 303 -3.29 -22.59 13.03
C ARG A 303 -4.08 -23.25 11.90
N GLU A 304 -3.99 -24.57 11.78
CA GLU A 304 -4.78 -25.39 10.86
C GLU A 304 -5.53 -26.47 11.65
N GLY A 305 -6.86 -26.30 11.76
CA GLY A 305 -7.67 -27.11 12.67
C GLY A 305 -7.15 -26.96 14.11
N ASP A 306 -6.84 -28.09 14.74
CA ASP A 306 -6.34 -28.14 16.12
C ASP A 306 -4.81 -28.12 16.25
N ALA A 307 -4.08 -28.01 15.13
CA ALA A 307 -2.62 -28.04 15.11
C ALA A 307 -2.01 -26.70 14.70
N TRP A 308 -0.85 -26.40 15.27
CA TRP A 308 0.04 -25.36 14.76
C TRP A 308 0.97 -25.97 13.72
N LYS A 309 1.10 -25.30 12.57
CA LYS A 309 2.02 -25.70 11.50
C LYS A 309 2.95 -24.56 11.17
N ILE A 310 4.23 -24.87 11.02
CA ILE A 310 5.23 -23.89 10.59
C ILE A 310 4.86 -23.38 9.19
N VAL A 311 4.87 -22.06 9.03
CA VAL A 311 4.77 -21.41 7.74
C VAL A 311 6.10 -21.59 7.02
N ASP A 312 6.10 -22.49 6.04
CA ASP A 312 7.24 -22.77 5.18
C ASP A 312 6.88 -22.47 3.72
N GLN A 313 7.63 -21.54 3.11
CA GLN A 313 7.49 -21.15 1.70
C GLN A 313 8.84 -21.21 0.98
N THR A 314 9.70 -22.11 1.44
CA THR A 314 11.05 -22.32 0.93
C THR A 314 11.04 -22.63 -0.57
N VAL A 315 11.78 -21.85 -1.36
CA VAL A 315 12.20 -22.24 -2.73
C VAL A 315 13.71 -22.47 -2.77
N HIS A 316 14.49 -21.54 -2.22
CA HIS A 316 15.96 -21.60 -2.13
C HIS A 316 16.48 -21.52 -0.68
N GLY A 317 15.70 -22.05 0.26
CA GLY A 317 15.98 -22.07 1.70
C GLY A 317 15.19 -20.99 2.45
N ARG A 318 15.90 -20.10 3.14
CA ARG A 318 15.29 -19.06 3.99
C ARG A 318 14.88 -17.81 3.20
N ASP A 319 14.25 -17.98 2.05
CA ASP A 319 13.97 -16.93 1.05
C ASP A 319 12.58 -16.29 1.15
N PHE A 320 11.83 -16.60 2.21
CA PHE A 320 10.45 -16.14 2.43
C PHE A 320 10.27 -15.24 3.65
N TRP A 321 11.35 -14.97 4.37
CA TRP A 321 11.42 -13.97 5.43
C TRP A 321 12.69 -13.12 5.32
N GLN A 322 12.70 -11.95 5.94
CA GLN A 322 13.89 -11.10 6.06
C GLN A 322 14.07 -10.60 7.50
N CYS A 323 15.31 -10.30 7.86
CA CYS A 323 15.65 -9.65 9.12
C CYS A 323 16.19 -8.24 8.85
N ASP A 324 15.68 -7.27 9.58
CA ASP A 324 16.17 -5.90 9.61
C ASP A 324 16.59 -5.54 11.06
N VAL A 325 17.52 -4.59 11.21
CA VAL A 325 17.87 -4.00 12.52
C VAL A 325 17.22 -2.62 12.61
N ASP A 326 16.57 -2.35 13.73
CA ASP A 326 16.16 -0.99 14.09
C ASP A 326 17.31 -0.29 14.83
N PRO A 327 17.99 0.69 14.22
CA PRO A 327 19.13 1.35 14.83
C PRO A 327 18.75 2.25 16.01
N GLN A 328 17.50 2.72 16.09
CA GLN A 328 17.06 3.63 17.15
C GLN A 328 16.89 2.88 18.47
N THR A 329 16.25 1.72 18.41
CA THR A 329 15.97 0.87 19.58
C THR A 329 17.01 -0.23 19.81
N ARG A 330 17.90 -0.44 18.83
CA ARG A 330 18.88 -1.56 18.82
C ARG A 330 18.21 -2.94 18.94
N THR A 331 17.03 -3.08 18.35
CA THR A 331 16.27 -4.34 18.29
C THR A 331 16.21 -4.87 16.86
N TYR A 332 15.84 -6.13 16.71
CA TYR A 332 15.61 -6.78 15.42
C TYR A 332 14.14 -6.72 15.02
N GLN A 333 13.91 -6.86 13.72
CA GLN A 333 12.59 -6.99 13.13
C GLN A 333 12.61 -8.11 12.09
N ILE A 334 11.65 -9.04 12.16
CA ILE A 334 11.51 -10.13 11.20
C ILE A 334 10.25 -9.89 10.38
N THR A 335 10.35 -9.93 9.06
CA THR A 335 9.19 -9.79 8.16
C THR A 335 8.95 -11.08 7.40
N TYR A 336 7.72 -11.58 7.48
CA TYR A 336 7.18 -12.64 6.63
C TYR A 336 6.24 -12.04 5.58
N SER A 337 6.05 -12.75 4.47
CA SER A 337 4.86 -12.57 3.63
C SER A 337 3.98 -13.80 3.82
N VAL A 338 2.78 -13.63 4.37
CA VAL A 338 1.86 -14.74 4.63
C VAL A 338 0.85 -14.82 3.50
N SER A 339 0.69 -16.00 2.92
CA SER A 339 -0.41 -16.23 1.97
C SER A 339 -1.72 -16.05 2.72
N SER A 340 -2.59 -15.21 2.16
CA SER A 340 -3.93 -14.94 2.68
C SER A 340 -4.95 -15.05 1.57
N ASP A 341 -4.70 -15.89 0.56
CA ASP A 341 -5.46 -15.95 -0.69
C ASP A 341 -6.44 -17.14 -0.73
N PRO A 342 -7.72 -16.94 -0.43
CA PRO A 342 -8.75 -17.94 -0.68
C PRO A 342 -9.21 -17.87 -2.13
N LEU A 343 -9.51 -19.04 -2.72
CA LEU A 343 -9.96 -19.16 -4.12
C LEU A 343 -11.23 -18.36 -4.46
N ASP A 344 -12.02 -17.97 -3.45
CA ASP A 344 -13.29 -17.26 -3.59
C ASP A 344 -13.31 -15.90 -2.87
N ASP A 345 -12.14 -15.32 -2.58
CA ASP A 345 -11.98 -14.03 -1.89
C ASP A 345 -12.68 -13.95 -0.51
N LYS A 346 -13.05 -15.09 0.09
CA LYS A 346 -13.63 -15.14 1.43
C LYS A 346 -12.68 -14.58 2.49
N ARG A 347 -13.19 -13.73 3.36
CA ARG A 347 -12.42 -13.18 4.49
C ARG A 347 -12.34 -14.19 5.64
N LEU A 348 -11.52 -15.24 5.46
CA LEU A 348 -11.32 -16.29 6.47
C LEU A 348 -10.27 -15.85 7.50
N PRO A 349 -10.57 -15.91 8.81
CA PRO A 349 -9.59 -15.62 9.84
C PRO A 349 -8.51 -16.71 9.89
N ARG A 350 -7.24 -16.29 9.92
CA ARG A 350 -6.08 -17.16 10.10
C ARG A 350 -5.30 -16.72 11.34
N ARG A 351 -5.13 -17.62 12.29
CA ARG A 351 -4.38 -17.35 13.52
C ARG A 351 -2.92 -17.73 13.33
N TYR A 352 -2.04 -16.86 13.78
CA TYR A 352 -0.59 -16.98 13.70
C TYR A 352 0.05 -16.90 15.08
N HIS A 353 1.14 -17.64 15.25
CA HIS A 353 2.02 -17.58 16.41
C HIS A 353 3.45 -17.40 15.92
N PHE A 354 4.13 -16.37 16.42
CA PHE A 354 5.52 -16.09 16.12
C PHE A 354 6.36 -16.24 17.39
N SER A 355 7.54 -16.84 17.24
CA SER A 355 8.59 -16.88 18.26
C SER A 355 9.99 -16.75 17.65
N CYS A 356 10.95 -16.29 18.43
CA CYS A 356 12.35 -16.11 18.01
C CYS A 356 13.32 -16.26 19.20
N GLY A 357 14.49 -16.85 18.95
CA GLY A 357 15.58 -17.01 19.92
C GLY A 357 15.81 -18.45 20.41
N ARG A 358 17.02 -18.71 20.93
CA ARG A 358 17.52 -20.06 21.30
C ARG A 358 16.81 -20.75 22.50
N GLY A 359 15.73 -20.17 23.03
CA GLY A 359 14.97 -20.72 24.17
C GLY A 359 13.61 -21.31 23.82
N GLY A 360 13.22 -21.33 22.54
CA GLY A 360 11.88 -21.76 22.11
C GLY A 360 11.67 -23.27 22.01
N ILE A 361 12.70 -24.09 22.23
CA ILE A 361 12.61 -25.57 22.17
C ILE A 361 12.80 -26.18 23.57
N GLU A 362 12.18 -25.60 24.60
CA GLU A 362 12.05 -26.22 25.92
C GLU A 362 10.56 -26.40 26.31
N SER A 363 9.77 -27.04 25.44
CA SER A 363 8.49 -27.65 25.85
C SER A 363 7.94 -28.73 24.90
N MET A 364 8.76 -29.32 24.05
CA MET A 364 8.37 -30.52 23.29
C MET A 364 9.27 -31.70 23.68
N SER A 365 8.77 -32.47 24.65
CA SER A 365 9.21 -33.81 25.01
C SER A 365 9.54 -34.65 23.77
N ARG A 366 10.81 -34.96 23.57
CA ARG A 366 11.24 -36.02 22.65
C ARG A 366 11.43 -37.31 23.45
N THR A 367 10.40 -38.14 23.45
CA THR A 367 10.61 -39.59 23.50
C THR A 367 11.09 -40.01 22.11
N VAL A 368 12.40 -40.04 21.91
CA VAL A 368 12.99 -40.75 20.76
C VAL A 368 14.00 -41.73 21.34
N GLY A 369 13.53 -42.96 21.52
CA GLY A 369 14.41 -44.11 21.62
C GLY A 369 15.01 -44.42 20.24
N GLY A 370 16.20 -45.00 20.24
CA GLY A 370 16.74 -45.70 19.07
C GLY A 370 18.05 -45.13 18.52
N LEU A 371 19.15 -45.52 19.17
CA LEU A 371 20.42 -45.99 18.58
C LEU A 371 20.71 -45.65 17.10
N CYS A 372 21.83 -44.95 16.86
CA CYS A 372 22.92 -45.55 16.09
C CYS A 372 24.26 -44.86 16.42
N ARG A 373 25.19 -45.63 16.98
CA ARG A 373 26.61 -45.28 17.10
C ARG A 373 27.27 -45.35 15.73
N TRP A 374 28.17 -44.42 15.44
CA TRP A 374 29.42 -44.70 14.73
C TRP A 374 30.53 -43.87 15.38
N GLN A 375 31.50 -44.59 15.95
CA GLN A 375 32.78 -44.09 16.44
C GLN A 375 33.74 -43.93 15.26
N LEU A 376 34.64 -42.95 15.37
CA LEU A 376 36.02 -43.09 14.87
C LEU A 376 36.84 -43.89 15.89
#